data_AF-A0A920NQJ3-F1
#
_entry.id   AF-A0A920NQJ3-F1
#
_cell.length_a   1.000
_cell.length_b   1.000
_cell.length_c   1.000
_cell.angle_alpha   90.00
_cell.angle_beta   90.00
_cell.angle_gamma   90.00
#
_symmetry.space_group_name_H-M   'P 1'
#
loop_
_entity.id
_entity.type
_entity.pdbx_description
1 polymer ?
#
loop_
_entity_poly.entity_id
_entity_poly.type
_entity_poly.pdbx_seq_one_letter_code
_entity_poly.pdbx_strand_id
1 'polypeptide(L)'
;MVPLGVEENSITFEICKRIISDFVLLTEDEIAAGIRNGLEDHHQLIEGSAGAAIAALMKRKTELNGKTVVIVICGGNISSNTLREVLDENRILDEIKAALPKVDLMQEIETGSALILMVK
;
A
#
# COMPACT_ATOMS: atom_id res chain seq x y z
N MET A 1 15.15 17.43 -3.68
CA MET A 1 13.86 17.06 -3.05
C MET A 1 14.13 15.80 -2.24
N VAL A 2 14.04 15.90 -0.92
CA VAL A 2 14.18 14.76 -0.02
C VAL A 2 12.77 14.15 0.14
N PRO A 3 12.55 12.85 -0.13
CA PRO A 3 11.27 12.21 0.11
C PRO A 3 10.86 12.38 1.58
N LEU A 4 9.58 12.62 1.85
CA LEU A 4 9.04 12.75 3.21
C LEU A 4 9.51 11.58 4.08
N GLY A 5 10.04 11.87 5.28
CA GLY A 5 10.51 10.86 6.24
C GLY A 5 12.02 10.56 6.25
N VAL A 6 12.83 11.22 5.41
CA VAL A 6 14.29 11.09 5.47
C VAL A 6 14.89 12.23 6.30
N GLU A 7 15.60 11.86 7.37
CA GLU A 7 16.31 12.80 8.24
C GLU A 7 17.42 13.55 7.48
N GLU A 8 17.68 14.79 7.90
CA GLU A 8 18.78 15.58 7.36
C GLU A 8 20.12 14.89 7.64
N ASN A 9 21.00 14.84 6.63
CA ASN A 9 22.28 14.09 6.67
C ASN A 9 22.14 12.57 6.86
N SER A 10 20.99 11.98 6.49
CA SER A 10 20.82 10.52 6.52
C SER A 10 21.88 9.79 5.69
N ILE A 11 22.62 8.88 6.33
CA ILE A 11 23.58 8.00 5.66
C ILE A 11 22.91 7.03 4.67
N THR A 12 21.61 6.76 4.83
CA THR A 12 20.89 5.84 3.95
C THR A 12 20.47 6.50 2.65
N PHE A 13 20.29 7.83 2.61
CA PHE A 13 19.77 8.50 1.42
C PHE A 13 20.70 8.33 0.21
N GLU A 14 22.00 8.54 0.38
CA GLU A 14 22.97 8.38 -0.70
C GLU A 14 23.12 6.92 -1.16
N ILE A 15 22.96 5.96 -0.25
CA ILE A 15 22.94 4.53 -0.60
C ILE A 15 21.69 4.22 -1.42
N CYS A 16 20.51 4.61 -0.93
CA CYS A 16 19.23 4.44 -1.58
C CYS A 16 19.23 5.01 -3.00
N LYS A 17 19.76 6.23 -3.18
CA LYS A 17 19.86 6.89 -4.48
C LYS A 17 20.70 6.11 -5.52
N ARG A 18 21.62 5.26 -5.06
CA ARG A 18 22.47 4.42 -5.93
C ARG A 18 21.86 3.07 -6.25
N ILE A 19 21.07 2.50 -5.33
CA ILE A 19 20.58 1.11 -5.43
C ILE A 19 19.09 1.02 -5.80
N ILE A 20 18.30 2.04 -5.51
CA ILE A 20 16.86 2.08 -5.81
C ILE A 20 16.68 2.53 -7.24
N SER A 21 16.08 1.66 -8.05
CA SER A 21 15.84 1.94 -9.47
C SER A 21 14.58 2.75 -9.73
N ASP A 22 13.58 2.67 -8.84
CA ASP A 22 12.26 3.27 -9.05
C ASP A 22 11.52 3.47 -7.72
N PHE A 23 10.52 4.35 -7.70
CA PHE A 23 9.64 4.59 -6.56
C PHE A 23 8.18 4.78 -7.00
N VAL A 24 7.25 4.42 -6.13
CA VAL A 24 5.80 4.53 -6.40
C VAL A 24 5.22 5.57 -5.46
N LEU A 25 4.48 6.54 -6.00
CA LEU A 25 3.72 7.49 -5.20
C LEU A 25 2.32 6.93 -4.94
N LEU A 26 1.88 7.05 -3.70
CA LEU A 26 0.60 6.55 -3.22
C LEU A 26 -0.19 7.65 -2.53
N THR A 27 -1.51 7.56 -2.61
CA THR A 27 -2.42 8.34 -1.77
C THR A 27 -2.72 7.62 -0.46
N GLU A 28 -3.21 8.33 0.54
CA GLU A 28 -3.66 7.73 1.81
C GLU A 28 -4.77 6.69 1.60
N ASP A 29 -5.67 6.92 0.64
CA ASP A 29 -6.74 5.96 0.33
C ASP A 29 -6.19 4.67 -0.31
N GLU A 30 -5.15 4.77 -1.15
CA GLU A 30 -4.43 3.63 -1.70
C GLU A 30 -3.72 2.85 -0.57
N ILE A 31 -3.06 3.54 0.35
CA ILE A 31 -2.41 2.92 1.52
C ILE A 31 -3.44 2.21 2.40
N ALA A 32 -4.58 2.84 2.68
CA ALA A 32 -5.68 2.25 3.44
C ALA A 32 -6.23 0.99 2.74
N ALA A 33 -6.34 0.99 1.41
CA ALA A 33 -6.71 -0.20 0.65
C ALA A 33 -5.67 -1.32 0.79
N GLY A 34 -4.38 -0.99 0.83
CA GLY A 34 -3.32 -1.96 1.10
C GLY A 34 -3.40 -2.57 2.51
N ILE A 35 -3.74 -1.77 3.53
CA ILE A 35 -3.98 -2.27 4.90
C ILE A 35 -5.18 -3.22 4.94
N ARG A 36 -6.30 -2.84 4.30
CA ARG A 36 -7.49 -3.70 4.18
C ARG A 36 -7.16 -5.03 3.53
N ASN A 37 -6.44 -5.00 2.41
CA ASN A 37 -6.00 -6.20 1.71
C ASN A 37 -5.11 -7.10 2.59
N GLY A 38 -4.17 -6.52 3.34
CA GLY A 38 -3.35 -7.27 4.29
C GLY A 38 -4.16 -7.98 5.39
N LEU A 39 -5.28 -7.39 5.80
CA LEU A 39 -6.19 -8.03 6.76
C LEU A 39 -7.05 -9.13 6.11
N GLU A 40 -7.62 -8.86 4.94
CA GLU A 40 -8.56 -9.75 4.25
C GLU A 40 -7.86 -11.01 3.71
N ASP A 41 -6.76 -10.84 2.97
CA ASP A 41 -6.11 -11.93 2.22
C ASP A 41 -5.02 -12.63 3.03
N HIS A 42 -4.42 -11.92 3.99
CA HIS A 42 -3.28 -12.42 4.76
C HIS A 42 -3.54 -12.53 6.26
N HIS A 43 -4.68 -12.05 6.75
CA HIS A 43 -5.04 -12.05 8.18
C HIS A 43 -3.98 -11.38 9.06
N GLN A 44 -3.32 -10.35 8.53
CA GLN A 44 -2.29 -9.59 9.24
C GLN A 44 -2.80 -8.20 9.61
N LEU A 45 -2.57 -7.81 10.86
CA LEU A 45 -2.75 -6.43 11.31
C LEU A 45 -1.46 -5.67 11.01
N ILE A 46 -1.50 -4.84 9.98
CA ILE A 46 -0.34 -4.09 9.48
C ILE A 46 -0.55 -2.59 9.60
N GLU A 47 0.55 -1.84 9.73
CA GLU A 47 0.53 -0.37 9.77
C GLU A 47 0.69 0.26 8.38
N GLY A 48 0.63 1.60 8.29
CA GLY A 48 0.66 2.33 7.02
C GLY A 48 1.89 2.06 6.14
N SER A 49 3.09 1.90 6.71
CA SER A 49 4.31 1.57 5.97
C SER A 49 4.21 0.23 5.24
N ALA A 50 3.68 -0.80 5.92
CA ALA A 50 3.40 -2.11 5.35
C ALA A 50 2.23 -2.08 4.36
N GLY A 51 1.16 -1.32 4.68
CA GLY A 51 0.04 -1.09 3.78
C GLY A 51 0.47 -0.44 2.46
N ALA A 52 1.41 0.51 2.51
CA ALA A 52 1.97 1.17 1.34
C ALA A 52 2.72 0.19 0.41
N ALA A 53 3.42 -0.82 0.96
CA ALA A 53 4.05 -1.84 0.14
C ALA A 53 3.03 -2.68 -0.65
N ILE A 54 1.92 -3.07 -0.01
CA ILE A 54 0.82 -3.80 -0.65
C ILE A 54 0.11 -2.89 -1.68
N ALA A 55 -0.16 -1.65 -1.33
CA ALA A 55 -0.82 -0.68 -2.21
C ALA A 55 -0.01 -0.40 -3.48
N ALA A 56 1.32 -0.27 -3.39
CA ALA A 56 2.19 -0.10 -4.54
C ALA A 56 2.16 -1.33 -5.47
N LEU A 57 2.12 -2.53 -4.90
CA LEU A 57 1.94 -3.76 -5.67
C LEU A 57 0.60 -3.77 -6.41
N MET A 58 -0.50 -3.41 -5.72
CA MET A 58 -1.83 -3.32 -6.33
C MET A 58 -1.88 -2.30 -7.46
N LYS A 59 -1.32 -1.10 -7.24
CA LYS A 59 -1.29 0.00 -8.22
C LYS A 59 -0.53 -0.36 -9.50
N ARG A 60 0.55 -1.13 -9.38
CA ARG A 60 1.38 -1.58 -10.51
C ARG A 60 1.04 -2.99 -11.00
N LYS A 61 -0.07 -3.58 -10.55
CA LYS A 61 -0.44 -4.97 -10.86
C LYS A 61 -0.34 -5.31 -12.36
N THR A 62 -0.76 -4.39 -13.23
CA THR A 62 -0.69 -4.57 -14.69
C THR A 62 0.75 -4.60 -15.22
N GLU A 63 1.61 -3.69 -14.76
CA GLU A 63 3.04 -3.62 -15.13
C GLU A 63 3.87 -4.78 -14.56
N LEU A 64 3.40 -5.35 -13.46
CA LEU A 64 4.00 -6.47 -12.73
C LEU A 64 3.37 -7.80 -13.10
N ASN A 65 2.47 -7.83 -14.08
CA ASN A 65 1.85 -9.08 -14.50
C ASN A 65 2.89 -10.04 -15.09
N GLY A 66 2.77 -11.33 -14.76
CA GLY A 66 3.80 -12.32 -15.09
C GLY A 66 5.13 -12.07 -14.39
N LYS A 67 5.09 -11.32 -13.28
CA LYS A 67 6.20 -11.15 -12.32
C LYS A 67 5.72 -11.51 -10.91
N THR A 68 6.53 -12.27 -10.19
CA THR A 68 6.60 -12.47 -8.73
C THR A 68 7.01 -11.11 -8.26
N VAL A 69 6.56 -10.80 -7.08
CA VAL A 69 6.88 -9.58 -6.40
C VAL A 69 7.12 -10.01 -4.97
N VAL A 70 8.24 -9.59 -4.42
CA VAL A 70 8.57 -9.78 -3.01
C VAL A 70 8.36 -8.43 -2.35
N ILE A 71 7.32 -8.35 -1.53
CA ILE A 71 7.12 -7.21 -0.64
C ILE A 71 7.68 -7.57 0.72
N VAL A 72 8.37 -6.63 1.36
CA VAL A 72 8.87 -6.81 2.73
C VAL A 72 7.90 -6.11 3.67
N ILE A 73 7.25 -6.90 4.53
CA ILE A 73 6.33 -6.41 5.56
C ILE A 73 7.03 -6.57 6.91
N CYS A 74 7.25 -5.46 7.61
CA CYS A 74 7.88 -5.46 8.94
C CYS A 74 7.12 -4.64 9.99
N GLY A 75 6.06 -3.93 9.61
CA GLY A 75 5.29 -3.04 10.48
C GLY A 75 3.91 -3.60 10.83
N GLY A 76 3.57 -3.60 12.12
CA GLY A 76 2.30 -4.11 12.64
C GLY A 76 1.78 -3.36 13.87
N ASN A 77 2.34 -2.19 14.17
CA ASN A 77 2.00 -1.42 15.36
C ASN A 77 0.81 -0.47 15.11
N ILE A 78 -0.25 -0.99 14.48
CA ILE A 78 -1.44 -0.20 14.16
C ILE A 78 -2.32 0.00 15.39
N SER A 79 -2.77 1.24 15.63
CA SER A 79 -3.70 1.54 16.71
C SER A 79 -5.12 1.06 16.37
N SER A 80 -5.91 0.73 17.39
CA SER A 80 -7.31 0.33 17.18
C SER A 80 -8.18 1.45 16.58
N ASN A 81 -7.83 2.72 16.80
CA ASN A 81 -8.53 3.85 16.20
C ASN A 81 -8.22 3.96 14.71
N THR A 82 -6.93 3.92 14.34
CA THR A 82 -6.49 3.95 12.94
C THR A 82 -7.02 2.74 12.17
N LEU A 83 -6.98 1.55 12.78
CA LEU A 83 -7.55 0.36 12.17
C LEU A 83 -9.06 0.52 11.92
N ARG A 84 -9.81 1.07 12.89
CA ARG A 84 -11.24 1.36 12.68
C ARG A 84 -11.45 2.35 11.54
N GLU A 85 -10.72 3.45 11.50
CA GLU A 85 -10.83 4.45 10.43
C GLU A 85 -10.56 3.85 9.04
N VAL A 86 -9.57 2.96 8.94
CA VAL A 86 -9.22 2.28 7.68
C VAL A 86 -10.26 1.22 7.27
N LEU A 87 -10.88 0.54 8.25
CA LEU A 87 -11.92 -0.46 8.03
C LEU A 87 -13.32 0.14 7.91
N ASP A 88 -13.51 1.41 8.27
CA ASP A 88 -14.81 2.05 8.19
C ASP A 88 -15.18 2.29 6.72
N GLU A 89 -15.84 1.30 6.13
CA GLU A 89 -16.42 1.32 4.78
C GLU A 89 -17.38 2.49 4.57
N ASN A 90 -17.79 3.19 5.64
CA ASN A 90 -18.72 4.30 5.54
C ASN A 90 -18.12 5.55 4.90
N ARG A 91 -16.79 5.72 4.80
CA ARG A 91 -16.23 6.89 4.13
C ARG A 91 -16.57 6.93 2.63
N ILE A 92 -16.52 5.76 1.98
CA ILE A 92 -16.97 5.60 0.59
C ILE A 92 -18.49 5.67 0.50
N LEU A 93 -19.24 5.07 1.43
CA LEU A 93 -20.71 5.19 1.42
C LEU A 93 -21.19 6.62 1.70
N ASP A 94 -20.46 7.45 2.43
CA ASP A 94 -20.82 8.83 2.73
C ASP A 94 -20.43 9.77 1.58
N GLU A 95 -19.31 9.52 0.91
CA GLU A 95 -18.94 10.18 -0.35
C GLU A 95 -19.88 9.77 -1.51
N ILE A 96 -20.27 8.49 -1.59
CA ILE A 96 -21.21 7.95 -2.60
C ILE A 96 -22.68 8.37 -2.30
N LYS A 97 -23.12 8.39 -1.03
CA LYS A 97 -24.44 8.96 -0.66
C LYS A 97 -24.52 10.44 -1.00
N ALA A 98 -23.41 11.18 -0.93
CA ALA A 98 -23.32 12.56 -1.36
C ALA A 98 -23.26 12.73 -2.89
N ALA A 99 -22.88 11.69 -3.65
CA ALA A 99 -22.53 11.79 -5.07
C ALA A 99 -23.27 10.84 -6.05
N LEU A 100 -24.44 10.29 -5.70
CA LEU A 100 -25.42 9.60 -6.60
C LEU A 100 -25.15 8.08 -6.90
N PRO A 101 -26.16 7.33 -7.46
CA PRO A 101 -26.52 5.96 -7.09
C PRO A 101 -25.74 4.81 -7.78
N LYS A 102 -25.78 3.65 -7.11
CA LYS A 102 -25.18 2.30 -7.31
C LYS A 102 -24.87 1.85 -8.75
N VAL A 103 -23.72 1.15 -8.95
CA VAL A 103 -23.58 -0.25 -9.48
C VAL A 103 -22.13 -0.77 -9.32
N ASP A 104 -22.00 -2.07 -9.00
CA ASP A 104 -20.79 -2.91 -8.76
C ASP A 104 -19.98 -3.33 -10.01
N LEU A 105 -18.72 -3.81 -9.81
CA LEU A 105 -18.17 -5.04 -10.43
C LEU A 105 -16.77 -5.45 -9.91
N MET A 106 -16.59 -6.76 -9.64
CA MET A 106 -15.36 -7.46 -9.20
C MET A 106 -14.52 -8.03 -10.37
N GLN A 107 -13.21 -8.31 -10.15
CA GLN A 107 -12.51 -9.45 -10.79
C GLN A 107 -11.11 -9.79 -10.19
N GLU A 108 -10.74 -11.06 -10.31
CA GLU A 108 -9.77 -11.86 -9.51
C GLU A 108 -8.61 -12.44 -10.40
N ILE A 109 -7.55 -13.04 -9.78
CA ILE A 109 -6.63 -14.13 -10.27
C ILE A 109 -5.12 -13.87 -10.67
N GLU A 110 -4.22 -14.65 -10.01
CA GLU A 110 -2.92 -15.41 -10.26
C GLU A 110 -1.56 -14.93 -10.91
N THR A 111 -0.50 -14.91 -10.05
CA THR A 111 0.96 -15.38 -9.99
C THR A 111 2.09 -15.43 -11.10
N GLY A 112 3.33 -14.88 -10.81
CA GLY A 112 4.72 -15.51 -11.00
C GLY A 112 5.99 -14.70 -11.55
N SER A 113 7.22 -14.71 -10.90
CA SER A 113 8.68 -14.07 -10.99
C SER A 113 9.22 -12.56 -10.58
N ALA A 114 10.09 -12.32 -9.55
CA ALA A 114 10.23 -11.24 -8.47
C ALA A 114 10.49 -9.69 -8.75
N LEU A 115 9.88 -8.77 -7.96
CA LEU A 115 10.20 -7.32 -7.73
C LEU A 115 10.32 -7.03 -6.22
N ILE A 116 11.38 -6.39 -5.72
CA ILE A 116 11.51 -6.03 -4.30
C ILE A 116 11.02 -4.60 -4.07
N LEU A 117 10.00 -4.42 -3.23
CA LEU A 117 9.51 -3.10 -2.80
C LEU A 117 9.81 -2.92 -1.30
N MET A 118 10.73 -2.00 -0.98
CA MET A 118 11.13 -1.70 0.39
C MET A 118 10.44 -0.39 0.81
N VAL A 119 9.54 -0.47 1.79
CA VAL A 119 8.91 0.71 2.40
C VAL A 119 9.23 0.68 3.89
N LYS A 120 9.75 1.80 4.40
CA LYS A 120 9.86 2.07 5.83
C LYS A 120 8.91 3.22 6.14
#